data_AF-A0A4Y2VTF3-F1
#
_entry.id   AF-A0A4Y2VTF3-F1
#
_cell.length_a   1.000
_cell.length_b   1.000
_cell.length_c   1.000
_cell.angle_alpha   90.00
_cell.angle_beta   90.00
_cell.angle_gamma   90.00
#
_symmetry.space_group_name_H-M   'P 1'
#
loop_
_entity.id
_entity.type
_entity.pdbx_description
1 polymer ?
#
loop_
_entity_poly.entity_id
_entity_poly.type
_entity_poly.pdbx_seq_one_letter_code
_entity_poly.pdbx_strand_id
1 'polypeptide(L)'
;MQKYEDSIQQKLSTLLLQYMKASNTTLTHSRAMLFSKREIRTTIHLPMPELKSRVQDRIRKGVFEFRDRKFDIGDKVAVRVYRAANSKWNFGKIVNRDGALHYSVEVQGTLVRRH
;
A
#
# COMPACT_ATOMS: atom_id res chain seq x y z
N MET A 1 15.77 -34.32 -11.68
CA MET A 1 14.97 -33.18 -12.15
C MET A 1 15.89 -31.98 -12.29
N GLN A 2 16.21 -31.61 -13.52
CA GLN A 2 17.12 -30.51 -13.86
C GLN A 2 16.47 -29.18 -13.45
N LYS A 3 17.10 -28.43 -12.53
CA LYS A 3 16.70 -27.03 -12.27
C LYS A 3 17.22 -26.19 -13.44
N TYR A 4 16.34 -25.85 -14.37
CA TYR A 4 16.62 -24.77 -15.31
C TYR A 4 16.62 -23.47 -14.51
N GLU A 5 17.73 -22.74 -14.51
CA GLU A 5 17.80 -21.38 -13.98
C GLU A 5 16.95 -20.49 -14.89
N ASP A 6 15.64 -20.41 -14.61
CA ASP A 6 14.72 -19.55 -15.34
C ASP A 6 15.26 -18.11 -15.34
N SER A 7 15.27 -17.49 -16.52
CA SER A 7 15.64 -16.08 -16.70
C SER A 7 14.82 -15.20 -15.76
N ILE A 8 15.39 -14.10 -15.26
CA ILE A 8 14.69 -13.12 -14.41
C ILE A 8 13.35 -12.73 -15.05
N GLN A 9 13.30 -12.61 -16.38
CA GLN A 9 12.07 -12.30 -17.11
C GLN A 9 10.99 -13.36 -16.96
N GLN A 10 11.34 -14.65 -16.97
CA GLN A 10 10.40 -15.77 -16.79
C GLN A 10 9.87 -15.84 -15.36
N LYS A 11 10.73 -15.56 -14.37
CA LYS A 11 10.32 -15.44 -12.96
C LYS A 11 9.37 -14.26 -12.78
N LEU A 12 9.66 -13.13 -13.43
CA LEU A 12 8.84 -11.92 -13.38
C LEU A 12 7.48 -12.13 -14.07
N SER A 13 7.44 -12.77 -15.24
CA SER A 13 6.17 -13.09 -15.92
C SER A 13 5.32 -14.06 -15.09
N THR A 14 5.94 -15.04 -14.44
CA THR A 14 5.24 -16.00 -13.56
C THR A 14 4.66 -15.30 -12.33
N LEU A 15 5.44 -14.42 -11.70
CA LEU A 15 5.00 -13.63 -10.55
C LEU A 15 3.85 -12.70 -10.91
N LEU A 16 3.92 -12.00 -12.05
CA LEU A 16 2.85 -11.12 -12.53
C LEU A 16 1.56 -11.91 -12.81
N LEU A 17 1.67 -13.09 -13.42
CA LEU A 17 0.52 -13.95 -13.67
C LEU A 17 -0.16 -14.40 -12.38
N GLN A 18 0.62 -14.80 -11.37
CA GLN A 18 0.10 -15.17 -10.04
C GLN A 18 -0.58 -13.98 -9.36
N TYR A 19 0.05 -12.81 -9.41
CA TYR A 19 -0.48 -11.59 -8.84
C TYR A 19 -1.78 -11.11 -9.51
N MET A 20 -1.92 -11.28 -10.83
CA MET A 20 -3.16 -10.97 -11.54
C MET A 20 -4.31 -11.91 -11.16
N LYS A 21 -4.00 -13.17 -10.83
CA LYS A 21 -5.01 -14.17 -10.44
C LYS A 21 -5.42 -14.05 -8.97
N ALA A 22 -4.50 -13.71 -8.08
CA ALA A 22 -4.77 -13.61 -6.65
C ALA A 22 -5.99 -12.70 -6.39
N SER A 23 -6.99 -13.23 -5.69
CA SER A 23 -8.10 -12.42 -5.20
C SER A 23 -7.57 -11.49 -4.10
N ASN A 24 -7.95 -10.22 -4.18
CA ASN A 24 -7.67 -9.30 -3.09
C ASN A 24 -8.64 -9.63 -1.95
N THR A 25 -8.19 -9.68 -0.71
CA THR A 25 -9.07 -10.00 0.42
C THR A 25 -10.15 -8.93 0.64
N THR A 26 -9.88 -7.69 0.21
CA THR A 26 -10.84 -6.58 0.26
C THR A 26 -11.72 -6.48 -0.99
N LEU A 27 -11.32 -7.09 -2.10
CA LEU A 27 -12.07 -7.13 -3.36
C LEU A 27 -12.33 -8.58 -3.73
N THR A 28 -13.58 -9.02 -3.61
CA THR A 28 -14.07 -10.38 -3.94
C THR A 28 -13.67 -10.92 -5.32
N HIS A 29 -13.12 -10.06 -6.19
CA HIS A 29 -12.73 -10.33 -7.56
C HIS A 29 -11.21 -10.30 -7.75
N SER A 30 -10.71 -11.16 -8.64
CA SER A 30 -9.30 -11.12 -9.06
C SER A 30 -9.00 -9.87 -9.89
N ARG A 31 -7.74 -9.42 -9.90
CA ARG A 31 -7.33 -8.26 -10.70
C ARG A 31 -7.60 -8.46 -12.20
N ALA A 32 -7.42 -9.68 -12.70
CA ALA A 32 -7.75 -10.03 -14.08
C ALA A 32 -9.25 -9.83 -14.40
N MET A 33 -10.13 -10.14 -13.44
CA MET A 33 -11.57 -9.91 -13.59
C MET A 33 -11.91 -8.41 -13.63
N LEU A 34 -11.29 -7.59 -12.78
CA LEU A 34 -11.52 -6.14 -12.79
C LEU A 34 -11.04 -5.49 -14.08
N PHE A 35 -9.90 -5.95 -14.60
CA PHE A 35 -9.30 -5.37 -15.81
C PHE A 35 -9.94 -5.88 -17.10
N SER A 36 -10.04 -7.21 -17.26
CA SER A 36 -10.46 -7.84 -18.52
C SER A 36 -11.91 -8.34 -18.52
N LYS A 37 -12.65 -8.19 -17.40
CA LYS A 37 -13.99 -8.77 -17.19
C LYS A 37 -14.06 -10.29 -17.41
N ARG A 38 -12.93 -10.97 -17.39
CA ARG A 38 -12.80 -12.42 -17.59
C ARG A 38 -11.74 -12.99 -16.65
N GLU A 39 -11.90 -14.24 -16.27
CA GLU A 39 -10.94 -14.93 -15.43
C GLU A 39 -9.91 -15.69 -16.27
N ILE A 40 -8.63 -15.60 -15.87
CA ILE A 40 -7.56 -16.35 -16.52
C ILE A 40 -7.58 -17.78 -15.97
N ARG A 41 -7.75 -18.76 -16.85
CA ARG A 41 -7.74 -20.18 -16.49
C ARG A 41 -6.30 -20.65 -16.32
N THR A 42 -5.89 -20.97 -15.10
CA THR A 42 -4.61 -21.63 -14.77
C THR A 42 -4.84 -22.89 -13.92
N THR A 43 -3.84 -23.76 -13.81
CA THR A 43 -3.88 -25.06 -13.09
C THR A 43 -4.33 -24.96 -11.62
N ILE A 44 -4.18 -23.78 -10.99
CA ILE A 44 -4.59 -23.48 -9.61
C ILE A 44 -6.12 -23.34 -9.45
N HIS A 45 -6.92 -23.75 -10.44
CA HIS A 45 -8.39 -23.80 -10.37
C HIS A 45 -8.93 -25.12 -9.81
N LEU A 46 -8.06 -26.07 -9.48
CA LEU A 46 -8.45 -27.25 -8.71
C LEU A 46 -8.98 -26.81 -7.32
N PRO A 47 -10.09 -27.39 -6.82
CA PRO A 47 -10.73 -26.95 -5.59
C PRO A 47 -9.73 -26.94 -4.42
N MET A 48 -9.32 -25.75 -4.02
CA MET A 48 -8.48 -25.56 -2.84
C MET A 48 -9.36 -25.54 -1.59
N PRO A 49 -8.85 -26.06 -0.46
CA PRO A 49 -9.56 -26.04 0.82
C PRO A 49 -9.87 -24.60 1.28
N GLU A 50 -10.95 -24.47 2.04
CA GLU A 50 -11.59 -23.21 2.39
C GLU A 50 -10.71 -22.34 3.32
N LEU A 51 -9.81 -21.55 2.73
CA LEU A 51 -8.88 -20.64 3.43
C LEU A 51 -9.51 -19.32 3.89
N LYS A 52 -10.77 -19.06 3.54
CA LYS A 52 -11.46 -17.77 3.77
C LYS A 52 -11.57 -17.42 5.25
N SER A 53 -11.89 -18.39 6.11
CA SER A 53 -12.06 -18.21 7.55
C SER A 53 -10.76 -17.79 8.24
N ARG A 54 -9.67 -18.50 7.92
CA ARG A 54 -8.35 -18.30 8.55
C ARG A 54 -7.72 -16.94 8.22
N VAL A 55 -8.05 -16.37 7.06
CA VAL A 55 -7.58 -15.04 6.63
C VAL A 55 -8.39 -13.92 7.27
N GLN A 56 -9.72 -14.06 7.36
CA GLN A 56 -10.58 -13.07 8.00
C GLN A 56 -10.21 -12.85 9.47
N ASP A 57 -9.88 -13.92 10.19
CA ASP A 57 -9.46 -13.84 11.59
C ASP A 57 -8.11 -13.12 11.79
N ARG A 58 -7.21 -13.18 10.81
CA ARG A 58 -5.95 -12.41 10.84
C ARG A 58 -6.17 -10.93 10.58
N ILE A 59 -7.09 -10.57 9.68
CA ILE A 59 -7.40 -9.18 9.34
C ILE A 59 -8.04 -8.46 10.55
N ARG A 60 -8.96 -9.13 11.25
CA ARG A 60 -9.63 -8.55 12.43
C ARG A 60 -8.69 -8.33 13.62
N LYS A 61 -7.67 -9.17 13.80
CA LYS A 61 -6.71 -9.08 14.91
C LYS A 61 -5.67 -7.96 14.74
N GLY A 62 -5.59 -7.32 13.56
CA GLY A 62 -4.61 -6.26 13.26
C GLY A 62 -5.15 -4.83 13.41
N VAL A 63 -6.43 -4.64 13.77
CA VAL A 63 -7.03 -3.31 13.90
C VAL A 63 -6.66 -2.74 15.27
N PHE A 64 -5.47 -2.15 15.36
CA PHE A 64 -5.14 -1.28 16.48
C PHE A 64 -5.96 0.01 16.34
N GLU A 65 -6.66 0.41 17.41
CA GLU A 65 -7.30 1.72 17.51
C GLU A 65 -6.21 2.80 17.68
N PHE A 66 -5.60 3.19 16.56
CA PHE A 66 -4.77 4.39 16.56
C PHE A 66 -5.71 5.60 16.68
N ARG A 67 -5.54 6.38 17.75
CA ARG A 67 -6.13 7.71 17.80
C ARG A 67 -5.43 8.56 16.75
N ASP A 68 -6.12 8.84 15.65
CA ASP A 68 -5.61 9.72 14.61
C ASP A 68 -5.29 11.10 15.22
N ARG A 69 -3.99 11.42 15.30
CA ARG A 69 -3.55 12.76 15.71
C ARG A 69 -3.92 13.74 14.59
N LYS A 70 -4.78 14.70 14.92
CA LYS A 70 -5.18 15.78 14.01
C LYS A 70 -4.40 17.04 14.37
N PHE A 71 -4.08 17.83 13.37
CA PHE A 71 -3.42 19.12 13.53
C PHE A 71 -4.30 20.21 12.92
N ASP A 72 -4.29 21.38 13.53
CA ASP A 72 -5.07 22.54 13.07
C ASP A 72 -4.20 23.54 12.31
N ILE A 73 -4.86 24.44 11.57
CA ILE A 73 -4.17 25.47 10.81
C ILE A 73 -3.41 26.37 11.78
N GLY A 74 -2.12 26.48 11.55
CA GLY A 74 -1.22 27.29 12.36
C GLY A 74 -0.40 26.54 13.40
N ASP A 75 -0.63 25.23 13.56
CA ASP A 75 0.21 24.39 14.42
C ASP A 75 1.65 24.32 13.91
N LYS A 76 2.60 24.35 14.86
CA LYS A 76 4.02 24.08 14.58
C LYS A 76 4.25 22.58 14.55
N VAL A 77 4.67 22.06 13.39
CA VAL A 77 4.91 20.64 13.17
C VAL A 77 6.32 20.39 12.65
N ALA A 78 6.89 19.24 13.01
CA ALA A 78 8.15 18.78 12.46
C ALA A 78 7.90 17.95 11.20
N VAL A 79 8.44 18.38 10.08
CA VAL A 79 8.35 17.71 8.79
C VAL A 79 9.64 16.95 8.52
N ARG A 80 9.51 15.67 8.16
CA ARG A 80 10.66 14.85 7.79
C ARG A 80 11.20 15.24 6.41
N VAL A 81 12.51 15.44 6.32
CA VAL A 81 13.23 15.69 5.07
C VAL A 81 14.05 14.45 4.72
N TYR A 82 13.82 13.90 3.52
CA TYR A 82 14.48 12.67 3.06
C TYR A 82 15.73 12.92 2.21
N ARG A 83 15.93 14.16 1.75
CA ARG A 83 17.04 14.53 0.85
C ARG A 83 18.32 14.90 1.59
N ALA A 84 18.24 15.25 2.87
CA ALA A 84 19.38 15.71 3.66
C ALA A 84 19.93 14.58 4.53
N ALA A 85 21.23 14.31 4.44
CA ALA A 85 21.90 13.31 5.26
C ALA A 85 22.01 13.73 6.74
N ASN A 86 22.18 15.04 6.99
CA ASN A 86 22.54 15.55 8.32
C ASN A 86 21.35 16.10 9.13
N SER A 87 20.25 16.51 8.50
CA SER A 87 19.04 16.96 9.21
C SER A 87 17.80 16.23 8.68
N LYS A 88 17.23 15.37 9.54
CA LYS A 88 16.06 14.56 9.21
C LYS A 88 14.74 15.31 9.43
N TRP A 89 14.73 16.37 10.23
CA TRP A 89 13.52 17.05 10.67
C TRP A 89 13.67 18.57 10.54
N ASN A 90 12.73 19.19 9.84
CA ASN A 90 12.61 20.64 9.78
C ASN A 90 11.29 21.06 10.39
N PHE A 91 11.30 22.14 11.16
CA PHE A 91 10.08 22.69 11.73
C PHE A 91 9.38 23.60 10.72
N GLY A 92 8.06 23.51 10.67
CA GLY A 92 7.20 24.32 9.80
C GLY A 92 5.84 24.58 10.45
N LYS A 93 5.03 25.39 9.78
CA LYS A 93 3.68 25.75 10.21
C LYS A 93 2.66 25.20 9.23
N ILE A 94 1.56 24.64 9.73
CA ILE A 94 0.48 24.18 8.86
C ILE A 94 -0.24 25.39 8.28
N VAL A 95 -0.30 25.46 6.95
CA VAL A 95 -1.00 26.52 6.22
C VAL A 95 -2.40 26.06 5.82
N ASN A 96 -2.53 24.80 5.39
CA ASN A 96 -3.82 24.26 4.96
C ASN A 96 -3.96 22.76 5.25
N ARG A 97 -5.21 22.32 5.41
CA ARG A 97 -5.57 20.91 5.50
C ARG A 97 -6.26 20.49 4.20
N ASP A 98 -5.52 19.76 3.36
CA ASP A 98 -5.98 19.33 2.03
C ASP A 98 -6.85 18.06 2.10
N GLY A 99 -6.84 17.34 3.23
CA GLY A 99 -7.66 16.15 3.44
C GLY A 99 -7.62 15.62 4.87
N ALA A 100 -8.20 14.43 5.09
CA ALA A 100 -8.25 13.82 6.43
C ALA A 100 -6.85 13.66 7.06
N LEU A 101 -5.88 13.24 6.24
CA LEU A 101 -4.48 13.00 6.63
C LEU A 101 -3.49 13.91 5.89
N HIS A 102 -3.93 14.75 4.95
CA HIS A 102 -3.02 15.50 4.09
C HIS A 102 -2.97 16.97 4.52
N TYR A 103 -1.77 17.48 4.77
CA TYR A 103 -1.50 18.83 5.23
C TYR A 103 -0.47 19.51 4.35
N SER A 104 -0.71 20.78 4.05
CA SER A 104 0.25 21.69 3.43
C SER A 104 0.98 22.45 4.53
N VAL A 105 2.30 22.24 4.62
CA VAL A 105 3.16 22.82 5.66
C VAL A 105 4.15 23.77 5.03
N GLU A 106 4.25 24.99 5.56
CA GLU A 106 5.28 25.94 5.20
C GLU A 106 6.54 25.69 6.02
N VAL A 107 7.63 25.36 5.35
CA VAL A 107 8.94 25.13 5.94
C VAL A 107 9.91 26.11 5.31
N GLN A 108 10.38 27.10 6.08
CA GLN A 108 11.38 28.09 5.63
C GLN A 108 11.03 28.74 4.26
N GLY A 109 9.75 29.09 4.05
CA GLY A 109 9.25 29.71 2.80
C GLY A 109 8.97 28.75 1.65
N THR A 110 9.12 27.43 1.85
CA THR A 110 8.72 26.40 0.89
C THR A 110 7.47 25.67 1.37
N LEU A 111 6.46 25.56 0.50
CA LEU A 111 5.26 24.79 0.78
C LEU A 111 5.51 23.31 0.48
N VAL A 112 5.34 22.44 1.48
CA VAL A 112 5.54 21.00 1.38
C VAL A 112 4.27 20.27 1.77
N ARG A 113 3.80 19.38 0.88
CA ARG A 113 2.65 18.52 1.16
C ARG A 113 3.09 17.27 1.91
N ARG A 114 2.44 16.99 3.04
CA ARG A 114 2.72 15.83 3.90
C ARG A 114 1.43 15.09 4.30
N HIS A 115 1.59 13.80 4.54
CA HIS A 115 0.59 12.93 5.14
C HIS A 115 0.89 12.81 6.64
#